data_AF-A0AAX4I427-F1
#
_entry.id   AF-A0AAX4I427-F1
#
_cell.length_a   1.000
_cell.length_b   1.000
_cell.length_c   1.000
_cell.angle_alpha   90.00
_cell.angle_beta   90.00
_cell.angle_gamma   90.00
#
_symmetry.space_group_name_H-M   'P 1'
#
loop_
_entity.id
_entity.type
_entity.pdbx_description
1 polymer ?
#
loop_
_entity_poly.entity_id
_entity_poly.type
_entity_poly.pdbx_seq_one_letter_code
_entity_poly.pdbx_strand_id
1 'polypeptide(L)'
;MSSFRTLIPALMVQVHVDSLTRIGTAAANSFRVHGRPPTSGLVRSEPEYPLQVDVVSVHDVNYLRADPNGHYARLKVSSVLKEIVTGPGIRLDYMLAIDLSGSRDAVFKGLAS
;
A
#
# COMPACT_ATOMS: atom_id res chain seq x y z
N MET A 1 -1.91 -4.53 -36.45
CA MET A 1 -2.19 -3.41 -35.52
C MET A 1 -2.42 -4.00 -34.14
N SER A 2 -1.54 -3.74 -33.17
CA SER A 2 -1.81 -4.15 -31.78
C SER A 2 -2.82 -3.17 -31.20
N SER A 3 -4.00 -3.64 -30.79
CA SER A 3 -4.91 -2.81 -30.01
C SER A 3 -4.21 -2.44 -28.70
N PHE A 4 -4.15 -1.16 -28.39
CA PHE A 4 -3.69 -0.71 -27.07
C PHE A 4 -4.67 -1.24 -26.03
N ARG A 5 -4.16 -1.92 -25.00
CA ARG A 5 -4.99 -2.33 -23.87
C ARG A 5 -5.41 -1.06 -23.13
N THR A 6 -6.72 -0.82 -23.06
CA THR A 6 -7.27 0.26 -22.23
C THR A 6 -7.37 -0.25 -20.81
N LEU A 7 -6.78 0.47 -19.86
CA LEU A 7 -6.95 0.22 -18.43
C LEU A 7 -8.20 0.96 -17.96
N ILE A 8 -9.13 0.23 -17.34
CA ILE A 8 -10.31 0.80 -16.69
C ILE A 8 -10.03 0.79 -15.18
N PRO A 9 -10.08 1.95 -14.50
CA PRO A 9 -9.99 2.00 -13.04
C PRO A 9 -11.06 1.13 -12.39
N ALA A 10 -10.64 0.23 -11.51
CA ALA A 10 -11.52 -0.74 -10.87
C ALA A 10 -11.78 -0.43 -9.40
N LEU A 11 -10.72 -0.07 -8.67
CA LEU A 11 -10.70 0.02 -7.23
C LEU A 11 -9.83 1.21 -6.80
N MET A 12 -10.29 1.94 -5.80
CA MET A 12 -9.50 2.87 -5.01
C MET A 12 -9.11 2.19 -3.70
N VAL A 13 -7.82 2.28 -3.34
CA VAL A 13 -7.30 1.77 -2.07
C VAL A 13 -6.76 2.95 -1.26
N GLN A 14 -7.39 3.25 -0.14
CA GLN A 14 -6.94 4.23 0.82
C GLN A 14 -6.27 3.53 2.00
N VAL A 15 -4.96 3.71 2.14
CA VAL A 15 -4.17 3.14 3.22
C VAL A 15 -3.85 4.21 4.25
N HIS A 16 -4.10 3.92 5.52
CA HIS A 16 -3.67 4.77 6.62
C HIS A 16 -2.27 4.35 7.07
N VAL A 17 -1.33 5.28 7.00
CA VAL A 17 0.07 5.08 7.39
C VAL A 17 0.32 5.93 8.63
N ASP A 18 0.56 5.29 9.78
CA ASP A 18 0.81 6.00 11.04
C ASP A 18 2.30 6.34 11.18
N SER A 19 3.10 5.31 11.51
CA SER A 19 4.49 5.46 11.88
C SER A 19 5.37 4.37 11.26
N LEU A 20 6.60 4.76 10.96
CA LEU A 20 7.64 3.87 10.47
C LEU A 20 8.45 3.35 11.65
N THR A 21 8.41 2.04 11.88
CA THR A 21 9.29 1.37 12.84
C THR A 21 10.44 0.73 12.09
N ARG A 22 11.67 1.15 12.35
CA ARG A 22 12.85 0.52 11.76
C ARG A 22 12.93 -0.95 12.20
N ILE A 23 13.05 -1.89 11.26
CA ILE A 23 13.26 -3.31 11.60
C ILE A 23 14.59 -3.78 11.06
N GLY A 24 15.44 -4.25 11.98
CA GLY A 24 16.68 -4.93 11.65
C GLY A 24 17.82 -3.99 11.26
N THR A 25 19.04 -4.53 11.33
CA THR A 25 20.29 -3.89 10.92
C THR A 25 20.86 -4.50 9.64
N ALA A 26 20.28 -5.61 9.15
CA ALA A 26 20.80 -6.41 8.04
C ALA A 26 20.70 -5.74 6.66
N ALA A 27 19.89 -4.69 6.53
CA ALA A 27 19.99 -3.70 5.49
C ALA A 27 19.77 -2.34 6.17
N ALA A 28 20.75 -1.44 6.08
CA ALA A 28 20.45 -0.02 6.29
C ALA A 28 19.21 0.28 5.42
N ASN A 29 18.16 0.81 6.04
CA ASN A 29 16.95 1.32 5.36
C ASN A 29 15.76 0.35 5.18
N SER A 30 15.63 -0.64 6.07
CA SER A 30 14.42 -1.47 6.21
C SER A 30 13.49 -0.99 7.34
N PHE A 31 12.20 -0.83 7.03
CA PHE A 31 11.16 -0.36 7.94
C PHE A 31 9.91 -1.23 7.87
N ARG A 32 9.30 -1.47 9.04
CA ARG A 32 7.87 -1.77 9.13
C ARG A 32 7.11 -0.48 9.04
N VAL A 33 6.03 -0.50 8.28
CA VAL A 33 4.98 0.49 8.45
C VAL A 33 3.91 -0.13 9.32
N HIS A 34 3.58 0.51 10.44
CA HIS A 34 2.42 0.14 11.23
C HIS A 34 1.22 0.89 10.67
N GLY A 35 0.20 0.15 10.24
CA GLY A 35 -1.12 0.69 9.97
C GLY A 35 -1.96 0.64 11.25
N ARG A 36 -2.83 1.63 11.45
CA ARG A 36 -3.80 1.65 12.55
C ARG A 36 -4.77 0.46 12.45
N PRO A 37 -5.28 -0.09 13.58
CA PRO A 37 -6.41 -1.03 13.57
C PRO A 37 -7.66 -0.49 12.84
N PRO A 38 -8.62 -1.37 12.52
CA PRO A 38 -9.39 -1.35 11.28
C PRO A 38 -10.62 -0.45 11.35
N THR A 39 -10.42 0.86 11.26
CA THR A 39 -11.49 1.82 11.01
C THR A 39 -11.12 2.89 9.98
N SER A 40 -9.94 2.80 9.36
CA SER A 40 -9.39 3.89 8.52
C SER A 40 -8.73 3.47 7.20
N GLY A 41 -8.85 2.20 6.78
CA GLY A 41 -8.40 1.75 5.46
C GLY A 41 -9.60 1.30 4.62
N LEU A 42 -9.89 2.03 3.54
CA LEU A 42 -11.04 1.79 2.66
C LEU A 42 -10.56 1.24 1.33
N VAL A 43 -11.17 0.14 0.88
CA VAL A 43 -11.08 -0.29 -0.52
C VAL A 43 -12.46 -0.26 -1.11
N ARG A 44 -12.65 0.59 -2.13
CA ARG A 44 -13.94 0.80 -2.77
C ARG A 44 -13.79 0.72 -4.28
N SER A 45 -14.78 0.14 -4.94
CA SER A 45 -14.87 0.16 -6.39
C SER A 45 -15.12 1.55 -6.94
N GLU A 46 -14.61 1.81 -8.15
CA GLU A 46 -15.02 2.99 -8.90
C GLU A 46 -16.52 2.91 -9.22
N PRO A 47 -17.25 4.05 -9.26
CA PRO A 47 -18.72 4.05 -9.37
C PRO A 47 -19.27 3.26 -10.55
N GLU A 48 -18.54 3.22 -11.66
CA GLU A 48 -18.95 2.56 -12.91
C GLU A 48 -18.33 1.16 -13.10
N TYR A 49 -17.51 0.68 -12.16
CA TYR A 49 -16.89 -0.64 -12.31
C TYR A 49 -17.92 -1.77 -12.06
N PRO A 50 -18.00 -2.81 -12.91
CA PRO A 50 -19.07 -3.82 -12.80
C PRO A 50 -19.09 -4.59 -11.47
N LEU A 51 -17.94 -4.76 -10.83
CA LEU A 51 -17.84 -5.39 -9.51
C LEU A 51 -17.76 -4.31 -8.43
N GLN A 52 -18.81 -4.15 -7.64
CA GLN A 52 -18.86 -3.18 -6.55
C GLN A 52 -18.42 -3.84 -5.25
N VAL A 53 -17.34 -3.34 -4.64
CA VAL A 53 -16.90 -3.72 -3.30
C VAL A 53 -16.82 -2.50 -2.40
N ASP A 54 -17.17 -2.69 -1.13
CA ASP A 54 -16.94 -1.72 -0.05
C ASP A 54 -16.43 -2.48 1.17
N VAL A 55 -15.10 -2.47 1.33
CA VAL A 55 -14.43 -3.27 2.34
C VAL A 55 -13.49 -2.42 3.18
N VAL A 56 -13.34 -2.83 4.43
CA VAL A 56 -12.40 -2.23 5.38
C VAL A 56 -11.22 -3.16 5.60
N SER A 57 -10.02 -2.60 5.66
CA SER A 57 -8.84 -3.38 6.09
C SER A 57 -9.02 -3.80 7.54
N VAL A 58 -8.97 -5.11 7.83
CA VAL A 58 -9.02 -5.68 9.20
C VAL A 58 -7.64 -5.96 9.76
N HIS A 59 -6.67 -6.22 8.88
CA HIS A 59 -5.28 -6.44 9.24
C HIS A 59 -4.39 -6.00 8.08
N ASP A 60 -3.26 -5.36 8.40
CA ASP A 60 -2.30 -4.95 7.39
C ASP A 60 -0.86 -5.12 7.87
N VAL A 61 -0.01 -5.61 6.97
CA VAL A 61 1.44 -5.70 7.18
C VAL A 61 2.13 -5.09 5.97
N ASN A 62 2.86 -4.02 6.26
CA ASN A 62 3.56 -3.21 5.28
C ASN A 62 5.05 -3.26 5.56
N TYR A 63 5.83 -3.68 4.57
CA TYR A 63 7.28 -3.68 4.61
C TYR A 63 7.83 -2.72 3.57
N LEU A 64 8.63 -1.76 4.02
CA LEU A 64 9.23 -0.75 3.19
C LEU A 64 10.75 -0.87 3.26
N ARG A 65 11.40 -0.94 2.11
CA ARG A 65 12.85 -1.00 2.02
C ARG A 65 13.34 0.00 0.99
N ALA A 66 14.18 0.95 1.40
CA ALA A 66 14.88 1.80 0.44
C ALA A 66 15.98 0.99 -0.27
N ASP A 67 16.17 1.25 -1.56
CA ASP A 67 17.32 0.75 -2.30
C ASP A 67 18.60 1.44 -1.77
N PRO A 68 19.79 0.81 -1.88
CA PRO A 68 21.03 1.35 -1.30
C PRO A 68 21.44 2.73 -1.81
N ASN A 69 21.00 3.11 -3.01
CA ASN A 69 21.26 4.42 -3.61
C ASN A 69 20.27 5.50 -3.15
N GLY A 70 19.25 5.15 -2.36
CA GLY A 70 18.25 6.09 -1.85
C GLY A 70 17.27 6.65 -2.89
N HIS A 71 17.34 6.24 -4.16
CA HIS A 71 16.48 6.77 -5.23
C HIS A 71 15.12 6.10 -5.30
N TYR A 72 15.04 4.84 -4.87
CA TYR A 72 13.80 4.08 -4.89
C TYR A 72 13.55 3.40 -3.55
N ALA A 73 12.29 3.15 -3.25
CA ALA A 73 11.86 2.28 -2.18
C ALA A 73 10.93 1.18 -2.71
N ARG A 74 11.00 0.01 -2.10
CA ARG A 74 10.12 -1.13 -2.37
C ARG A 74 9.15 -1.26 -1.23
N LEU A 75 7.86 -1.10 -1.52
CA LEU A 75 6.77 -1.37 -0.60
C LEU A 75 6.21 -2.76 -0.93
N LYS A 76 6.08 -3.60 0.09
CA LYS A 76 5.34 -4.86 0.04
C LYS A 76 4.22 -4.80 1.07
N VAL A 77 3.00 -5.03 0.60
CA VAL A 77 1.79 -4.94 1.39
C VAL A 77 1.07 -6.28 1.38
N SER A 78 0.54 -6.62 2.55
CA SER A 78 -0.14 -7.87 2.82
C SER A 78 -1.29 -7.61 3.77
N SER A 79 -2.49 -7.42 3.21
CA SER A 79 -3.68 -7.02 3.95
C SER A 79 -4.79 -8.07 3.91
N VAL A 80 -5.59 -8.13 4.96
CA VAL A 80 -6.88 -8.82 4.98
C VAL A 80 -7.93 -7.74 5.07
N LEU A 81 -8.88 -7.77 4.13
CA LEU A 81 -10.01 -6.86 4.08
C LEU A 81 -11.28 -7.63 4.42
N LYS A 82 -12.27 -6.95 4.97
CA LYS A 82 -13.58 -7.52 5.26
C LYS A 82 -14.66 -6.63 4.68
N GLU A 83 -15.60 -7.22 3.97
CA GLU A 83 -16.77 -6.48 3.52
C GLU A 83 -17.60 -6.00 4.71
N ILE A 84 -18.04 -4.74 4.64
CA ILE A 84 -18.78 -4.07 5.72
C ILE A 84 -20.12 -4.78 5.99
N VAL A 85 -20.75 -5.35 4.95
CA VAL A 85 -22.12 -5.89 5.03
C VAL A 85 -22.17 -7.40 5.22
N THR A 86 -21.57 -8.21 4.34
CA THR A 86 -21.75 -9.68 4.38
C THR A 86 -20.63 -10.45 5.08
N GLY A 87 -19.51 -9.78 5.38
CA GLY A 87 -18.39 -10.33 6.14
C GLY A 87 -17.40 -11.31 5.46
N PRO A 88 -17.43 -11.64 4.16
CA PRO A 88 -16.37 -12.43 3.54
C PRO A 88 -15.05 -11.64 3.53
N GLY A 89 -13.95 -12.38 3.67
CA GLY A 89 -12.61 -11.82 3.70
C GLY A 89 -11.98 -11.77 2.31
N ILE A 90 -11.41 -10.63 1.95
CA ILE A 90 -10.57 -10.47 0.74
C ILE A 90 -9.12 -10.40 1.19
N ARG A 91 -8.25 -11.21 0.56
CA ARG A 91 -6.81 -11.07 0.70
C ARG A 91 -6.28 -10.11 -0.36
N LEU A 92 -5.58 -9.07 0.05
CA LEU A 92 -4.92 -8.12 -0.85
C LEU A 92 -3.42 -8.16 -0.60
N ASP A 93 -2.66 -8.60 -1.59
CA ASP A 93 -1.20 -8.56 -1.59
C ASP A 93 -0.73 -7.73 -2.79
N TYR A 94 0.10 -6.71 -2.56
CA TYR A 94 0.66 -5.92 -3.65
C TYR A 94 2.09 -5.45 -3.36
N MET A 95 2.81 -5.12 -4.44
CA MET A 95 4.15 -4.58 -4.39
C MET A 95 4.25 -3.34 -5.27
N LEU A 96 4.97 -2.34 -4.78
CA LEU A 96 5.17 -1.08 -5.48
C LEU A 96 6.65 -0.66 -5.42
N ALA A 97 7.15 -0.12 -6.53
CA ALA A 97 8.38 0.67 -6.55
C ALA A 97 8.00 2.16 -6.40
N ILE A 98 8.56 2.81 -5.40
CA ILE A 98 8.33 4.23 -5.08
C ILE A 98 9.57 5.00 -5.50
N ASP A 99 9.40 5.98 -6.37
CA ASP A 99 10.44 6.95 -6.71
C ASP A 99 10.58 7.97 -5.57
N LEU A 100 11.78 8.04 -5.00
CA LEU A 100 12.17 8.95 -3.92
C LEU A 100 12.93 10.19 -4.44
N SER A 101 13.18 10.30 -5.74
CA SER A 101 14.00 11.37 -6.33
C SER A 101 13.30 12.74 -6.47
N GLY A 102 12.07 12.89 -5.98
CA GLY A 102 11.28 14.13 -6.05
C GLY A 102 10.84 14.65 -4.68
N SER A 103 10.31 15.88 -4.63
CA SER A 103 9.92 16.65 -3.42
C SER A 103 8.78 16.05 -2.56
N ARG A 104 8.47 14.76 -2.69
CA ARG A 104 7.56 13.99 -1.80
C ARG A 104 8.22 13.56 -0.48
N ASP A 105 9.40 14.09 -0.21
CA ASP A 105 10.30 13.83 0.90
C ASP A 105 9.66 13.89 2.30
N ALA A 106 8.57 14.61 2.52
CA ALA A 106 8.04 14.78 3.89
C ALA A 106 7.65 13.45 4.56
N VAL A 107 7.08 12.51 3.82
CA VAL A 107 6.64 11.20 4.34
C VAL A 107 7.80 10.20 4.43
N PHE A 108 8.83 10.37 3.60
CA PHE A 108 9.89 9.37 3.39
C PHE A 108 11.28 9.83 3.88
N LYS A 109 11.41 11.03 4.46
CA LYS A 109 12.66 11.65 4.92
C LYS A 109 13.54 10.81 5.85
N GLY A 110 13.00 9.77 6.48
CA GLY A 110 13.76 8.84 7.33
C GLY A 110 14.32 7.60 6.61
N LEU A 111 14.04 7.41 5.32
CA LEU A 111 14.40 6.21 4.55
C LEU A 111 15.74 6.31 3.83
N ALA A 112 16.24 7.52 3.58
CA ALA A 112 17.39 7.80 2.73
C ALA A 112 18.70 8.02 3.50
N SER A 113 18.81 7.53 4.74
CA SER A 113 20.02 7.70 5.59
C SER A 113 21.11 6.67 5.31
#